data_AF-A0A5M3MI28-F1
#
_entry.id   AF-A0A5M3MI28-F1
#
_cell.length_a   1.000
_cell.length_b   1.000
_cell.length_c   1.000
_cell.angle_alpha   90.00
_cell.angle_beta   90.00
_cell.angle_gamma   90.00
#
_symmetry.space_group_name_H-M   'P 1'
#
loop_
_entity.id
_entity.type
_entity.pdbx_description
1 polymer ?
#
loop_
_entity_poly.entity_id
_entity_poly.type
_entity_poly.pdbx_seq_one_letter_code
_entity_poly.pdbx_strand_id
1 'polypeptide(L)'
;LTHRESVARFAETQRLYLNLHAYLDYVSVVRPRVWSPLPAFPHAVNTHWMGAFTDSAQVCHMLYAAGVPIWYIRDPQSIPPDMNIIRHVEVIPAKITYREFFDMDTHDKPFPILR
;
A
#
# COMPACT_ATOMS: atom_id res chain seq x y z
N LEU A 1 -6.08 -23.32 20.95
CA LEU A 1 -5.78 -22.52 19.74
C LEU A 1 -6.29 -23.31 18.55
N THR A 2 -7.30 -22.81 17.84
CA THR A 2 -7.79 -23.46 16.62
C THR A 2 -6.83 -23.19 15.46
N HIS A 3 -6.90 -24.00 14.39
CA HIS A 3 -6.11 -23.77 13.18
C HIS A 3 -6.33 -22.37 12.61
N ARG A 4 -7.59 -21.92 12.56
CA ARG A 4 -8.00 -20.58 12.11
C ARG A 4 -7.38 -19.46 12.95
N GLU A 5 -7.43 -19.57 14.28
CA GLU A 5 -6.79 -18.60 15.18
C GLU A 5 -5.28 -18.52 14.97
N SER A 6 -4.64 -19.66 14.66
CA SER A 6 -3.20 -19.73 14.41
C SER A 6 -2.83 -19.00 13.12
N VAL A 7 -3.57 -19.23 12.04
CA VAL A 7 -3.38 -18.54 10.75
C VAL A 7 -3.59 -17.03 10.89
N ALA A 8 -4.66 -16.61 11.57
CA ALA A 8 -4.95 -15.20 11.79
C ALA A 8 -3.84 -14.49 12.58
N ARG A 9 -3.37 -15.11 13.68
CA ARG A 9 -2.27 -14.57 14.49
C ARG A 9 -0.96 -14.49 13.71
N PHE A 10 -0.68 -15.48 12.89
CA PHE A 10 0.51 -15.48 12.05
C PHE A 10 0.46 -14.34 11.02
N ALA A 11 -0.64 -14.20 10.30
CA ALA A 11 -0.83 -13.13 9.33
C ALA A 11 -0.76 -11.73 9.99
N GLU A 12 -1.35 -11.57 11.17
CA GLU A 12 -1.26 -10.32 11.93
C GLU A 12 0.17 -10.02 12.37
N THR A 13 0.90 -11.03 12.87
CA THR A 13 2.31 -10.90 13.24
C THR A 13 3.15 -10.50 12.04
N GLN A 14 2.96 -11.15 10.88
CA GLN A 14 3.64 -10.81 9.64
C GLN A 14 3.34 -9.38 9.20
N ARG A 15 2.07 -8.95 9.23
CA ARG A 15 1.67 -7.59 8.90
C ARG A 15 2.32 -6.56 9.82
N LEU A 16 2.33 -6.81 11.13
CA LEU A 16 2.95 -5.90 12.11
C LEU A 16 4.47 -5.80 11.89
N TYR A 17 5.13 -6.93 11.66
CA TYR A 17 6.56 -6.98 11.37
C TYR A 17 6.90 -6.18 10.10
N LEU A 18 6.17 -6.40 9.01
CA LEU A 18 6.36 -5.67 7.76
C LEU A 18 6.09 -4.17 7.91
N ASN A 19 5.05 -3.79 8.66
CA ASN A 19 4.76 -2.38 8.96
C ASN A 19 5.87 -1.73 9.77
N LEU A 20 6.44 -2.44 10.75
CA LEU A 20 7.56 -1.92 11.54
C LEU A 20 8.79 -1.71 10.67
N HIS A 21 9.14 -2.68 9.81
CA HIS A 21 10.23 -2.54 8.85
C HIS A 21 10.02 -1.37 7.89
N ALA A 22 8.83 -1.26 7.30
CA ALA A 22 8.48 -0.14 6.43
C ALA A 22 8.57 1.21 7.16
N TYR A 23 8.16 1.26 8.43
CA TYR A 23 8.27 2.47 9.24
C TYR A 23 9.73 2.84 9.54
N LEU A 24 10.58 1.87 9.86
CA LEU A 24 12.01 2.10 10.08
C LEU A 24 12.69 2.62 8.81
N ASP A 25 12.41 2.01 7.66
CA ASP A 25 12.88 2.48 6.34
C ASP A 25 12.36 3.89 6.04
N TYR A 26 11.09 4.16 6.34
CA TYR A 26 10.51 5.47 6.15
C TYR A 26 11.23 6.53 6.99
N VAL A 27 11.42 6.31 8.29
CA VAL A 27 12.04 7.30 9.17
C VAL A 27 13.53 7.48 8.88
N SER A 28 14.24 6.41 8.54
CA SER A 28 15.70 6.45 8.34
C SER A 28 16.11 6.89 6.93
N VAL A 29 15.30 6.61 5.91
CA VAL A 29 15.67 6.85 4.50
C VAL A 29 14.70 7.80 3.79
N VAL A 30 13.40 7.49 3.79
CA VAL A 30 12.42 8.23 2.96
C VAL A 30 12.19 9.64 3.50
N ARG A 31 11.91 9.76 4.80
CA ARG A 31 11.59 11.00 5.51
C ARG A 31 12.69 12.06 5.37
N PRO A 32 13.99 11.74 5.55
CA PRO A 32 15.07 12.69 5.26
C PRO A 32 15.11 13.16 3.81
N ARG A 33 14.83 12.29 2.83
CA ARG A 33 14.80 12.66 1.40
C ARG A 33 13.63 13.57 1.07
N VAL A 34 12.47 13.34 1.68
CA VAL A 34 11.26 14.15 1.48
C VAL A 34 11.40 15.56 2.07
N TRP A 35 12.07 15.71 3.22
CA TRP A 35 12.24 17.02 3.87
C TRP A 35 13.52 17.77 3.53
N SER A 36 14.47 17.11 2.87
CA SER A 36 15.55 17.83 2.22
C SER A 36 14.98 18.65 1.05
N PRO A 37 15.62 19.77 0.67
CA PRO A 37 15.25 20.47 -0.55
C PRO A 37 15.14 19.48 -1.72
N LEU A 38 14.05 19.58 -2.48
CA LEU A 38 13.78 18.68 -3.61
C LEU A 38 15.04 18.60 -4.50
N PRO A 39 15.60 17.40 -4.71
CA PRO A 39 16.79 17.25 -5.53
C PRO A 39 16.48 17.65 -6.97
N ALA A 40 17.50 18.10 -7.71
CA ALA A 40 17.36 18.42 -9.13
C ALA A 40 16.84 17.22 -9.96
N PHE A 41 17.11 16.00 -9.49
CA PHE A 41 16.63 14.75 -10.07
C PHE A 41 16.09 13.83 -8.98
N PRO A 42 15.03 13.04 -9.25
CA PRO A 42 14.55 12.01 -8.33
C PRO A 42 15.64 11.03 -7.93
N HIS A 43 15.60 10.55 -6.68
CA HIS A 43 16.42 9.43 -6.25
C HIS A 43 16.06 8.17 -7.04
N ALA A 44 17.06 7.30 -7.25
CA ALA A 44 16.84 6.00 -7.88
C ALA A 44 15.77 5.20 -7.13
N VAL A 45 14.87 4.57 -7.88
CA VAL A 45 13.77 3.79 -7.31
C VAL A 45 14.33 2.58 -6.58
N ASN A 46 13.97 2.41 -5.32
CA ASN A 46 14.34 1.21 -4.55
C ASN A 46 13.34 0.09 -4.83
N THR A 47 13.77 -0.91 -5.59
CA THR A 47 12.94 -2.07 -5.99
C THR A 47 12.68 -3.07 -4.87
N HIS A 48 13.33 -2.93 -3.71
CA HIS A 48 13.08 -3.79 -2.54
C HIS A 48 11.87 -3.32 -1.73
N TRP A 49 11.45 -2.07 -1.90
CA TRP A 49 10.26 -1.55 -1.24
C TRP A 49 9.00 -1.99 -1.98
N MET A 50 7.98 -2.34 -1.19
CA MET A 50 6.64 -2.60 -1.74
C MET A 50 6.06 -1.35 -2.42
N GLY A 51 6.46 -0.15 -1.97
CA GLY A 51 5.96 1.11 -2.48
C GLY A 51 4.75 1.63 -1.71
N ALA A 52 4.06 2.61 -2.30
CA ALA A 52 2.89 3.24 -1.69
C ALA A 52 1.81 3.58 -2.73
N PHE A 53 0.57 3.69 -2.26
CA PHE A 53 -0.57 4.17 -3.02
C PHE A 53 -1.02 5.51 -2.44
N THR A 54 -1.34 6.48 -3.28
CA THR A 54 -1.88 7.77 -2.83
C THR A 54 -2.75 8.41 -3.89
N ASP A 55 -3.76 9.14 -3.46
CA ASP A 55 -4.62 10.00 -4.27
C ASP A 55 -4.20 11.49 -4.21
N SER A 56 -3.16 11.82 -3.43
CA SER A 56 -2.56 13.15 -3.40
C SER A 56 -1.42 13.26 -4.40
N ALA A 57 -1.55 14.16 -5.37
CA ALA A 57 -0.49 14.44 -6.34
C ALA A 57 0.79 14.95 -5.65
N GLN A 58 0.65 15.73 -4.58
CA GLN A 58 1.78 16.25 -3.80
C GLN A 58 2.54 15.12 -3.11
N VAL A 59 1.82 14.22 -2.42
CA VAL A 59 2.44 13.05 -1.77
C VAL A 59 3.07 12.13 -2.81
N CYS A 60 2.40 11.91 -3.95
CA CYS A 60 2.94 11.12 -5.05
C CYS A 60 4.28 11.68 -5.54
N HIS A 61 4.35 12.99 -5.79
CA HIS A 61 5.56 13.64 -6.26
C HIS A 61 6.69 13.57 -5.23
N MET A 62 6.40 13.80 -3.95
CA MET A 62 7.40 13.70 -2.87
C MET A 62 7.98 12.29 -2.75
N LEU A 63 7.13 11.26 -2.78
CA LEU A 63 7.57 9.86 -2.68
C LEU A 63 8.34 9.42 -3.93
N TYR A 64 7.89 9.85 -5.12
CA TYR A 64 8.61 9.64 -6.37
C TYR A 64 10.02 10.26 -6.31
N ALA A 65 10.12 11.53 -5.88
CA ALA A 65 11.40 12.22 -5.72
C ALA A 65 12.32 11.49 -4.72
N ALA A 66 11.75 10.88 -3.67
CA ALA A 66 12.49 10.10 -2.67
C ALA A 66 12.93 8.70 -3.16
N GLY A 67 12.54 8.27 -4.37
CA GLY A 67 12.87 6.96 -4.93
C GLY A 67 11.96 5.83 -4.43
N VAL A 68 10.77 6.15 -3.93
CA VAL A 68 9.77 5.17 -3.50
C VAL A 68 8.92 4.75 -4.71
N PRO A 69 8.74 3.44 -4.98
CA PRO A 69 7.74 2.99 -5.94
C PRO A 69 6.36 3.51 -5.54
N ILE A 70 5.66 4.20 -6.44
CA ILE A 70 4.42 4.91 -6.10
C ILE A 70 3.36 4.71 -7.18
N TRP A 71 2.13 4.46 -6.74
CA TRP A 71 0.95 4.38 -7.60
C TRP A 71 -0.01 5.51 -7.26
N TYR A 72 -0.18 6.42 -8.22
CA TYR A 72 -1.11 7.52 -8.10
C TYR A 72 -2.53 7.08 -8.45
N ILE A 73 -3.41 7.06 -7.45
CA ILE A 73 -4.83 6.75 -7.61
C ILE A 73 -5.53 8.01 -8.08
N ARG A 74 -6.26 7.90 -9.19
CA ARG A 74 -7.08 8.99 -9.74
C ARG A 74 -8.53 8.58 -9.74
N ASP A 75 -9.40 9.55 -9.50
CA ASP A 75 -10.82 9.40 -9.80
C ASP A 75 -10.98 9.21 -11.32
N PRO A 76 -11.78 8.24 -11.81
CA PRO A 76 -12.00 8.05 -13.23
C PRO A 76 -12.44 9.31 -13.98
N GLN A 77 -13.21 10.19 -13.34
CA GLN A 77 -13.67 11.47 -13.91
C GLN A 77 -12.54 12.51 -14.02
N SER A 78 -11.47 12.34 -13.24
CA SER A 78 -10.28 13.21 -13.29
C SER A 78 -9.26 12.79 -14.34
N ILE A 79 -9.47 11.66 -15.01
CA ILE A 79 -8.62 11.19 -16.10
C ILE A 79 -8.97 11.99 -17.36
N PRO A 80 -8.04 12.78 -17.92
CA PRO A 80 -8.27 13.49 -19.17
C PRO A 80 -8.63 12.51 -20.29
N PRO A 81 -9.58 12.85 -21.17
CA PRO A 81 -10.02 11.96 -22.25
C PRO A 81 -8.91 11.68 -23.28
N ASP A 82 -7.89 12.52 -23.33
CA ASP A 82 -6.70 12.41 -24.18
C ASP A 82 -5.49 11.76 -23.48
N MET A 83 -5.66 11.28 -22.24
CA MET A 83 -4.58 10.60 -21.52
C MET A 83 -4.19 9.30 -22.24
N ASN A 84 -2.89 9.15 -22.54
CA ASN A 84 -2.36 7.93 -23.12
C ASN A 84 -2.35 6.78 -22.09
N ILE A 85 -3.32 5.86 -22.21
CA ILE A 85 -3.38 4.65 -21.40
C ILE A 85 -2.62 3.54 -22.12
N ILE A 86 -1.42 3.22 -21.63
CA ILE A 86 -0.56 2.19 -22.24
C ILE A 86 -1.19 0.80 -22.12
N ARG A 87 -1.77 0.50 -20.94
CA ARG A 87 -2.34 -0.81 -20.65
C ARG A 87 -3.44 -0.71 -19.61
N HIS A 88 -4.60 -1.31 -19.92
CA HIS A 88 -5.61 -1.62 -18.91
C HIS A 88 -5.29 -2.97 -18.26
N VAL A 89 -5.30 -3.02 -16.93
CA VAL A 89 -5.04 -4.24 -16.16
C VAL A 89 -6.21 -4.46 -15.21
N GLU A 90 -6.84 -5.61 -15.30
CA GLU A 90 -7.81 -6.03 -14.28
C GLU A 90 -7.06 -6.32 -12.98
N VAL A 91 -7.38 -5.57 -11.93
CA VAL A 91 -6.86 -5.86 -10.59
C VAL A 91 -7.64 -7.05 -10.05
N ILE A 92 -7.05 -8.23 -10.16
CA ILE A 92 -7.55 -9.43 -9.48
C ILE A 92 -7.15 -9.26 -8.01
N PRO A 93 -8.09 -9.11 -7.06
CA PRO A 93 -7.74 -9.08 -5.65
C PRO A 93 -6.94 -10.34 -5.33
N ALA A 94 -5.82 -10.20 -4.62
CA ALA A 94 -5.10 -11.36 -4.13
C ALA A 94 -6.10 -12.27 -3.42
N LYS A 95 -6.13 -13.56 -3.76
CA LYS A 95 -7.00 -14.56 -3.12
C LYS A 95 -6.67 -14.79 -1.64
N ILE A 96 -6.01 -13.86 -0.97
CA ILE A 96 -6.09 -13.70 0.48
C ILE A 96 -7.47 -13.10 0.74
N THR A 97 -8.50 -13.87 0.42
CA THR A 97 -9.88 -13.44 0.59
C THR A 97 -10.13 -13.32 2.08
N TYR A 98 -10.83 -12.25 2.46
CA TYR A 98 -11.50 -12.19 3.76
C TYR A 98 -12.30 -13.47 4.06
N ARG A 99 -12.69 -14.28 3.05
CA ARG A 99 -13.28 -15.61 3.20
C ARG A 99 -12.41 -16.64 3.95
N GLU A 100 -11.08 -16.54 3.92
CA GLU A 100 -10.20 -17.38 4.75
C GLU A 100 -10.07 -16.84 6.19
N PHE A 101 -10.48 -15.59 6.40
CA PHE A 101 -10.64 -14.96 7.73
C PHE A 101 -12.08 -15.03 8.25
N PHE A 102 -13.04 -15.36 7.38
CA PHE A 102 -14.45 -15.52 7.70
C PHE A 102 -14.75 -16.99 7.92
N ASP A 103 -15.29 -17.28 9.10
CA ASP A 103 -15.98 -18.53 9.31
C ASP A 103 -17.30 -18.46 8.54
N MET A 104 -17.54 -19.42 7.65
CA MET A 104 -18.87 -19.56 7.02
C MET A 104 -19.82 -20.36 7.92
N ASP A 105 -19.30 -21.09 8.91
CA ASP A 105 -20.07 -21.96 9.79
C ASP A 105 -20.42 -21.27 11.13
N THR A 106 -19.64 -20.28 11.59
CA THR A 106 -20.00 -19.45 12.76
C THR A 106 -20.58 -18.10 12.34
N HIS A 107 -21.82 -17.83 12.77
CA HIS A 107 -22.67 -16.66 12.47
C HIS A 107 -22.15 -15.25 12.86
N ASP A 108 -20.84 -15.04 12.95
CA ASP A 108 -20.29 -13.74 13.33
C ASP A 108 -20.10 -12.85 12.11
N LYS A 109 -21.05 -11.93 11.95
CA LYS A 109 -21.00 -10.81 10.99
C LYS A 109 -19.70 -10.02 11.18
N PRO A 110 -19.17 -9.38 10.11
CA PRO A 110 -17.96 -8.56 10.21
C PRO A 110 -18.15 -7.48 11.25
N PHE A 111 -17.10 -7.22 12.06
CA PHE A 111 -17.11 -6.12 13.00
C PHE A 111 -17.48 -4.81 12.29
N PRO A 112 -18.35 -3.99 12.89
CA PRO A 112 -18.79 -2.75 12.28
C PRO A 112 -17.61 -1.80 12.10
N ILE A 113 -17.59 -1.12 10.97
CA ILE A 113 -16.64 -0.07 10.65
C ILE A 113 -16.87 1.06 11.67
N LEU A 114 -15.84 1.38 12.45
CA LEU A 114 -15.87 2.50 13.39
C LEU A 114 -16.03 3.79 12.59
N ARG A 115 -17.14 4.49 12.81
CA ARG A 115 -17.37 5.86 12.34
C ARG A 115 -16.68 6.86 13.24
#